data_AF-A0AA39NS75-F1
#
_entry.id   AF-A0AA39NS75-F1
#
_cell.length_a   1.000
_cell.length_b   1.000
_cell.length_c   1.000
_cell.angle_alpha   90.00
_cell.angle_beta   90.00
_cell.angle_gamma   90.00
#
_symmetry.space_group_name_H-M   'P 1'
#
loop_
_entity.id
_entity.type
_entity.pdbx_description
1 polymer ?
#
loop_
_entity_poly.entity_id
_entity_poly.type
_entity_poly.pdbx_seq_one_letter_code
_entity_poly.pdbx_strand_id
1 'polypeptide(L)'
;MLTMLSAFNKFADKTSFPTTFTYALASIRYLLHRISLPSSDINPEDTLVHVLWMFAHNVAFDELPDEQIAAFSDLMEYAVVHSSVFKPEREWTDAQMILVKLYSAMVGASSSQRPRHNYWPALRPLVEFLIIQYDTPPASLGYASYDDTYFLFFDGMCNILGFGLRHGVQTVYNVFLETQCLDVFRSHHLRPGLVRVINGYVAGLAAPHTLIDSQRHLDYLHEPENLFLACCILAINGWQDFRCLANGEILQTQLPGEICRGIRALARLRPSDPSWDQCRQKLRDLQDDREEFFVKQQKWEWDELEDLKPEDIKQAKDNIRLAVEELDRFFSDWKNTKLRFLMHPRESISIMWRFPSRIYQNFRYPQRREGDEENVSS
;
A
#
# COMPACT_ATOMS: atom_id res chain seq x y z
N MET A 1 -4.09 18.28 -22.12
CA MET A 1 -4.69 19.45 -21.44
C MET A 1 -6.11 19.78 -21.93
N LEU A 2 -6.33 20.08 -23.22
CA LEU A 2 -7.67 20.35 -23.78
C LEU A 2 -8.73 19.29 -23.41
N THR A 3 -8.31 18.04 -23.29
CA THR A 3 -9.22 16.95 -22.95
C THR A 3 -9.51 16.81 -21.45
N MET A 4 -8.57 17.18 -20.57
CA MET A 4 -8.87 17.35 -19.12
C MET A 4 -9.86 18.50 -18.92
N LEU A 5 -9.73 19.59 -19.67
CA LEU A 5 -10.69 20.70 -19.67
C LEU A 5 -12.10 20.26 -20.11
N SER A 6 -12.18 19.37 -21.11
CA SER A 6 -13.44 18.81 -21.59
C SER A 6 -14.11 17.90 -20.55
N ALA A 7 -13.35 17.03 -19.89
CA ALA A 7 -13.84 16.25 -18.74
C ALA A 7 -14.33 17.18 -17.64
N PHE A 8 -13.55 18.22 -17.32
CA PHE A 8 -13.88 19.22 -16.31
C PHE A 8 -15.16 20.00 -16.59
N ASN A 9 -15.40 20.41 -17.83
CA ASN A 9 -16.61 21.14 -18.22
C ASN A 9 -17.89 20.35 -17.94
N LYS A 10 -17.85 19.01 -18.03
CA LYS A 10 -18.99 18.14 -17.66
C LYS A 10 -19.33 18.20 -16.17
N PHE A 11 -18.37 18.56 -15.31
CA PHE A 11 -18.55 18.67 -13.86
C PHE A 11 -18.96 20.06 -13.40
N ALA A 12 -18.47 21.10 -14.06
CA ALA A 12 -18.76 22.50 -13.70
C ALA A 12 -20.25 22.87 -13.86
N ASP A 13 -21.00 22.13 -14.68
CA ASP A 13 -22.43 22.36 -14.91
C ASP A 13 -23.33 21.74 -13.81
N LYS A 14 -22.77 21.01 -12.84
CA LYS A 14 -23.53 20.50 -11.67
C LYS A 14 -23.66 21.60 -10.61
N THR A 15 -24.86 22.16 -10.48
CA THR A 15 -25.18 23.29 -9.58
C THR A 15 -25.41 22.88 -8.11
N SER A 16 -25.21 21.61 -7.74
CA SER A 16 -25.56 21.08 -6.42
C SER A 16 -24.39 21.07 -5.40
N PHE A 17 -23.20 21.54 -5.77
CA PHE A 17 -22.05 21.49 -4.87
C PHE A 17 -21.96 22.69 -3.91
N PRO A 18 -21.31 22.52 -2.74
CA PRO A 18 -21.01 23.63 -1.85
C PRO A 18 -20.24 24.74 -2.58
N THR A 19 -20.45 25.99 -2.15
CA THR A 19 -19.84 27.17 -2.80
C THR A 19 -18.32 27.11 -2.80
N THR A 20 -17.70 26.64 -1.71
CA THR A 20 -16.24 26.45 -1.60
C THR A 20 -15.71 25.46 -2.63
N PHE A 21 -16.41 24.33 -2.80
CA PHE A 21 -16.10 23.31 -3.80
C PHE A 21 -16.25 23.86 -5.22
N THR A 22 -17.32 24.61 -5.46
CA THR A 22 -17.59 25.26 -6.75
C THR A 22 -16.51 26.27 -7.10
N TYR A 23 -15.99 27.02 -6.12
CA TYR A 23 -14.85 27.94 -6.33
C TYR A 23 -13.56 27.19 -6.64
N ALA A 24 -13.25 26.10 -5.91
CA ALA A 24 -12.09 25.27 -6.21
C ALA A 24 -12.17 24.72 -7.65
N LEU A 25 -13.35 24.20 -8.02
CA LEU A 25 -13.62 23.74 -9.38
C LEU A 25 -13.45 24.87 -10.42
N ALA A 26 -14.04 26.03 -10.20
CA ALA A 26 -13.91 27.17 -11.12
C ALA A 26 -12.45 27.64 -11.29
N SER A 27 -11.70 27.71 -10.20
CA SER A 27 -10.26 28.04 -10.21
C SER A 27 -9.47 27.04 -11.04
N ILE A 28 -9.77 25.76 -10.88
CA ILE A 28 -9.09 24.70 -11.62
C ILE A 28 -9.47 24.73 -13.11
N ARG A 29 -10.74 24.97 -13.43
CA ARG A 29 -11.19 25.22 -14.81
C ARG A 29 -10.42 26.36 -15.44
N TYR A 30 -10.28 27.46 -14.72
CA TYR A 30 -9.58 28.65 -15.17
C TYR A 30 -8.09 28.35 -15.44
N LEU A 31 -7.42 27.66 -14.51
CA LEU A 31 -6.01 27.28 -14.67
C LEU A 31 -5.82 26.31 -15.83
N LEU A 32 -6.65 25.26 -15.96
CA LEU A 32 -6.65 24.33 -17.09
C LEU A 32 -6.95 25.03 -18.42
N HIS A 33 -7.78 26.07 -18.42
CA HIS A 33 -8.07 26.86 -19.62
C HIS A 33 -6.86 27.70 -20.02
N ARG A 34 -6.26 28.41 -19.06
CA ARG A 34 -5.09 29.27 -19.27
C ARG A 34 -3.93 28.48 -19.87
N ILE A 35 -3.60 27.32 -19.34
CA ILE A 35 -2.51 26.46 -19.88
C ILE A 35 -2.83 25.85 -21.25
N SER A 36 -4.11 25.82 -21.64
CA SER A 36 -4.51 25.33 -22.97
C SER A 36 -4.41 26.42 -24.06
N LEU A 37 -4.14 27.68 -23.69
CA LEU A 37 -4.01 28.78 -24.64
C LEU A 37 -2.58 28.85 -25.20
N PRO A 38 -2.40 29.00 -26.53
CA PRO A 38 -1.07 29.08 -27.16
C PRO A 38 -0.21 30.27 -26.70
N SER A 39 -0.83 31.33 -26.16
CA SER A 39 -0.20 32.58 -25.75
C SER A 39 -0.01 32.67 -24.22
N SER A 40 0.01 31.54 -23.53
CA SER A 40 0.16 31.49 -22.09
C SER A 40 1.64 31.65 -21.71
N ASP A 41 1.98 32.73 -20.99
CA ASP A 41 3.30 32.89 -20.35
C ASP A 41 3.47 31.97 -19.10
N ILE A 42 2.45 31.16 -18.80
CA ILE A 42 2.40 30.31 -17.62
C ILE A 42 3.01 28.95 -17.94
N ASN A 43 3.91 28.48 -17.07
CA ASN A 43 4.45 27.12 -17.13
C ASN A 43 3.31 26.09 -16.92
N PRO A 44 3.02 25.23 -17.92
CA PRO A 44 1.97 24.23 -17.84
C PRO A 44 2.20 23.19 -16.73
N GLU A 45 3.46 22.87 -16.41
CA GLU A 45 3.83 21.89 -15.38
C GLU A 45 3.53 22.43 -13.98
N ASP A 46 4.11 23.57 -13.61
CA ASP A 46 3.91 24.23 -12.31
C ASP A 46 2.41 24.47 -12.02
N THR A 47 1.67 24.86 -13.05
CA THR A 47 0.23 25.11 -12.91
C THR A 47 -0.55 23.82 -12.69
N LEU A 48 -0.18 22.74 -13.37
CA LEU A 48 -0.80 21.45 -13.15
C LEU A 48 -0.50 20.93 -11.74
N VAL A 49 0.75 21.02 -11.29
CA VAL A 49 1.18 20.70 -9.93
C VAL A 49 0.33 21.49 -8.92
N HIS A 50 0.19 22.80 -9.12
CA HIS A 50 -0.62 23.65 -8.24
C HIS A 50 -2.10 23.25 -8.22
N VAL A 51 -2.70 22.99 -9.39
CA VAL A 51 -4.09 22.51 -9.52
C VAL A 51 -4.29 21.19 -8.77
N LEU A 52 -3.37 20.24 -8.96
CA LEU A 52 -3.43 18.93 -8.32
C LEU A 52 -3.24 19.05 -6.81
N TRP A 53 -2.38 19.95 -6.35
CA TRP A 53 -2.14 20.18 -4.94
C TRP A 53 -3.37 20.77 -4.25
N MET A 54 -4.03 21.73 -4.89
CA MET A 54 -5.32 22.25 -4.43
C MET A 54 -6.35 21.12 -4.30
N PHE A 55 -6.44 20.22 -5.28
CA PHE A 55 -7.35 19.07 -5.18
C PHE A 55 -6.98 18.14 -4.02
N ALA A 56 -5.71 17.75 -3.93
CA ALA A 56 -5.24 16.86 -2.88
C ALA A 56 -5.57 17.43 -1.50
N HIS A 57 -5.39 18.74 -1.29
CA HIS A 57 -5.75 19.42 -0.06
C HIS A 57 -7.26 19.34 0.23
N ASN A 58 -8.11 19.72 -0.72
CA ASN A 58 -9.57 19.69 -0.52
C ASN A 58 -10.08 18.25 -0.27
N VAL A 59 -9.58 17.24 -0.99
CA VAL A 59 -10.03 15.86 -0.81
C VAL A 59 -9.51 15.25 0.50
N ALA A 60 -8.27 15.54 0.88
CA ALA A 60 -7.65 14.95 2.06
C ALA A 60 -8.14 15.58 3.38
N PHE A 61 -8.45 16.89 3.39
CA PHE A 61 -8.77 17.60 4.62
C PHE A 61 -10.28 17.85 4.83
N ASP A 62 -11.09 17.95 3.78
CA ASP A 62 -12.49 18.39 3.92
C ASP A 62 -13.54 17.26 3.96
N GLU A 63 -13.13 15.99 4.14
CA GLU A 63 -14.00 14.81 4.20
C GLU A 63 -15.17 14.85 3.20
N LEU A 64 -14.86 15.02 1.91
CA LEU A 64 -15.87 15.30 0.90
C LEU A 64 -16.98 14.22 0.85
N PRO A 65 -18.24 14.59 0.57
CA PRO A 65 -19.32 13.65 0.30
C PRO A 65 -19.04 12.76 -0.91
N ASP A 66 -19.52 11.51 -0.88
CA ASP A 66 -19.25 10.51 -1.94
C ASP A 66 -19.58 10.99 -3.36
N GLU A 67 -20.61 11.83 -3.55
CA GLU A 67 -20.96 12.40 -4.85
C GLU A 67 -19.86 13.30 -5.44
N GLN A 68 -19.13 14.02 -4.58
CA GLN A 68 -18.01 14.87 -4.97
C GLN A 68 -16.77 14.04 -5.31
N ILE A 69 -16.52 12.97 -4.55
CA ILE A 69 -15.46 12.00 -4.90
C ILE A 69 -15.78 11.27 -6.21
N ALA A 70 -17.04 10.90 -6.45
CA ALA A 70 -17.44 10.30 -7.72
C ALA A 70 -17.14 11.22 -8.91
N ALA A 71 -17.45 12.51 -8.78
CA ALA A 71 -17.13 13.50 -9.80
C ALA A 71 -15.60 13.60 -10.06
N PHE A 72 -14.79 13.53 -9.00
CA PHE A 72 -13.34 13.48 -9.15
C PHE A 72 -12.81 12.17 -9.70
N SER A 73 -13.49 11.06 -9.44
CA SER A 73 -13.12 9.73 -9.90
C SER A 73 -13.00 9.68 -11.42
N ASP A 74 -13.97 10.25 -12.13
CA ASP A 74 -13.96 10.35 -13.58
C ASP A 74 -12.82 11.25 -14.09
N LEU A 75 -12.56 12.38 -13.42
CA LEU A 75 -11.45 13.28 -13.77
C LEU A 75 -10.10 12.58 -13.55
N MET A 76 -9.97 11.80 -12.48
CA MET A 76 -8.77 11.04 -12.15
C MET A 76 -8.53 9.90 -13.11
N GLU A 77 -9.56 9.10 -13.44
CA GLU A 77 -9.47 8.09 -14.49
C GLU A 77 -9.00 8.74 -15.79
N TYR A 78 -9.60 9.87 -16.15
CA TYR A 78 -9.21 10.61 -17.34
C TYR A 78 -7.74 11.07 -17.30
N ALA A 79 -7.32 11.66 -16.18
CA ALA A 79 -5.96 12.16 -15.99
C ALA A 79 -4.94 11.01 -15.99
N VAL A 80 -5.26 9.85 -15.42
CA VAL A 80 -4.35 8.72 -15.37
C VAL A 80 -4.26 8.03 -16.73
N VAL A 81 -5.41 7.76 -17.37
CA VAL A 81 -5.48 6.95 -18.60
C VAL A 81 -5.06 7.75 -19.83
N HIS A 82 -5.42 9.03 -19.91
CA HIS A 82 -5.30 9.81 -21.14
C HIS A 82 -4.30 10.96 -21.07
N SER A 83 -3.72 11.25 -19.91
CA SER A 83 -2.72 12.31 -19.79
C SER A 83 -1.32 11.81 -20.13
N SER A 84 -0.50 12.69 -20.71
CA SER A 84 0.94 12.47 -20.84
C SER A 84 1.67 12.44 -19.50
N VAL A 85 1.01 12.86 -18.42
CA VAL A 85 1.57 12.93 -17.06
C VAL A 85 2.03 11.55 -16.55
N PHE A 86 1.40 10.45 -16.97
CA PHE A 86 1.83 9.09 -16.63
C PHE A 86 2.70 8.44 -17.71
N LYS A 87 3.35 9.24 -18.56
CA LYS A 87 4.45 8.72 -19.38
C LYS A 87 5.72 8.68 -18.53
N PRO A 88 6.60 7.69 -18.77
CA PRO A 88 7.91 7.61 -18.14
C PRO A 88 8.83 8.73 -18.65
N GLU A 89 8.57 9.97 -18.24
CA GLU A 89 9.36 11.16 -18.55
C GLU A 89 9.59 11.92 -17.24
N ARG A 90 10.84 12.36 -16.99
CA ARG A 90 11.26 12.97 -15.70
C ARG A 90 10.53 14.27 -15.37
N GLU A 91 10.00 14.96 -16.39
CA GLU A 91 9.30 16.26 -16.33
C GLU A 91 7.95 16.22 -15.60
N TRP A 92 7.47 15.07 -15.13
CA TRP A 92 6.15 14.99 -14.47
C TRP A 92 6.17 14.39 -13.07
N THR A 93 7.36 14.23 -12.46
CA THR A 93 7.53 13.53 -11.18
C THR A 93 6.67 14.12 -10.06
N ASP A 94 6.64 15.45 -9.92
CA ASP A 94 5.85 16.12 -8.88
C ASP A 94 4.33 15.96 -9.11
N ALA A 95 3.89 16.14 -10.36
CA ALA A 95 2.49 15.96 -10.73
C ALA A 95 2.03 14.52 -10.47
N GLN A 96 2.84 13.52 -10.82
CA GLN A 96 2.58 12.11 -10.55
C GLN A 96 2.46 11.82 -9.05
N MET A 97 3.38 12.36 -8.23
CA MET A 97 3.33 12.20 -6.77
C MET A 97 2.05 12.79 -6.17
N ILE A 98 1.68 14.00 -6.58
CA ILE A 98 0.46 14.65 -6.07
C ILE A 98 -0.78 13.88 -6.54
N LEU A 99 -0.80 13.37 -7.77
CA LEU A 99 -1.90 12.53 -8.28
C LEU A 99 -2.05 11.24 -7.45
N VAL A 100 -0.95 10.59 -7.05
CA VAL A 100 -1.01 9.42 -6.17
C VAL A 100 -1.51 9.80 -4.77
N LYS A 101 -1.07 10.94 -4.22
CA LYS A 101 -1.59 11.46 -2.94
C LYS A 101 -3.10 11.72 -3.01
N LEU A 102 -3.55 12.38 -4.08
CA LEU A 102 -4.96 12.65 -4.34
C LEU A 102 -5.76 11.34 -4.47
N TYR A 103 -5.28 10.39 -5.27
CA TYR A 103 -5.92 9.09 -5.44
C TYR A 103 -6.01 8.34 -4.10
N SER A 104 -4.92 8.33 -3.33
CA SER A 104 -4.87 7.75 -1.98
C SER A 104 -5.93 8.36 -1.05
N ALA A 105 -6.12 9.67 -1.09
CA ALA A 105 -7.18 10.35 -0.33
C ALA A 105 -8.58 9.97 -0.80
N MET A 106 -8.81 9.89 -2.11
CA MET A 106 -10.11 9.52 -2.67
C MET A 106 -10.54 8.12 -2.24
N VAL A 107 -9.63 7.15 -2.26
CA VAL A 107 -9.93 5.76 -1.88
C VAL A 107 -9.95 5.54 -0.36
N GLY A 108 -9.57 6.55 0.43
CA GLY A 108 -9.52 6.52 1.90
C GLY A 108 -8.23 5.93 2.48
N ALA A 109 -7.20 5.70 1.67
CA ALA A 109 -5.93 5.13 2.10
C ALA A 109 -5.04 6.11 2.91
N SER A 110 -5.24 7.42 2.77
CA SER A 110 -4.51 8.44 3.55
C SER A 110 -5.17 8.77 4.90
N SER A 111 -6.49 8.65 5.02
CA SER A 111 -7.26 9.10 6.19
C SER A 111 -7.58 7.98 7.20
N SER A 112 -7.11 6.75 6.98
CA SER A 112 -7.49 5.55 7.78
C SER A 112 -9.01 5.34 7.89
N GLN A 113 -9.78 5.96 7.01
CA GLN A 113 -11.24 5.85 6.96
C GLN A 113 -11.67 4.51 6.34
N ARG A 114 -12.96 4.24 6.32
CA ARG A 114 -13.49 3.06 5.62
C ARG A 114 -13.13 3.15 4.13
N PRO A 115 -12.74 2.03 3.52
CA PRO A 115 -12.50 1.96 2.08
C PRO A 115 -13.73 2.46 1.33
N ARG A 116 -13.53 3.37 0.39
CA ARG A 116 -14.61 3.75 -0.51
C ARG A 116 -14.68 2.72 -1.64
N HIS A 117 -15.47 1.68 -1.42
CA HIS A 117 -15.51 0.46 -2.26
C HIS A 117 -15.85 0.71 -3.74
N ASN A 118 -16.44 1.86 -4.09
CA ASN A 118 -16.90 2.17 -5.44
C ASN A 118 -15.90 2.97 -6.29
N TYR A 119 -14.75 3.38 -5.75
CA TYR A 119 -13.86 4.33 -6.45
C TYR A 119 -12.48 3.73 -6.70
N TRP A 120 -12.35 2.95 -7.78
CA TRP A 120 -11.07 2.38 -8.23
C TRP A 120 -10.86 2.42 -9.77
N PRO A 121 -11.35 3.43 -10.51
CA PRO A 121 -11.41 3.35 -11.98
C PRO A 121 -10.02 3.33 -12.64
N ALA A 122 -9.04 3.98 -12.02
CA ALA A 122 -7.70 4.15 -12.58
C ALA A 122 -6.68 3.16 -12.02
N LEU A 123 -7.10 2.18 -11.20
CA LEU A 123 -6.18 1.36 -10.43
C LEU A 123 -5.23 0.58 -11.34
N ARG A 124 -5.74 -0.09 -12.38
CA ARG A 124 -4.89 -0.91 -13.26
C ARG A 124 -3.80 -0.08 -13.95
N PRO A 125 -4.10 1.03 -14.65
CA PRO A 125 -3.08 1.90 -15.22
C PRO A 125 -2.06 2.39 -14.18
N LEU A 126 -2.48 2.71 -12.95
CA LEU A 126 -1.56 3.13 -11.89
C LEU A 126 -0.63 1.99 -11.45
N VAL A 127 -1.13 0.75 -11.39
CA VAL A 127 -0.32 -0.44 -11.07
C VAL A 127 0.65 -0.75 -12.20
N GLU A 128 0.19 -0.70 -13.46
CA GLU A 128 1.07 -0.88 -14.62
C GLU A 128 2.18 0.18 -14.64
N PHE A 129 1.84 1.43 -14.32
CA PHE A 129 2.83 2.50 -14.19
C PHE A 129 3.78 2.28 -13.01
N LEU A 130 3.30 1.82 -11.85
CA LEU A 130 4.15 1.41 -10.72
C LEU A 130 5.16 0.34 -11.16
N ILE A 131 4.72 -0.67 -11.91
CA ILE A 131 5.58 -1.74 -12.41
C ILE A 131 6.66 -1.16 -13.34
N ILE A 132 6.30 -0.26 -14.25
CA ILE A 132 7.25 0.39 -15.17
C ILE A 132 8.28 1.24 -14.41
N GLN A 133 7.85 1.95 -13.36
CA GLN A 133 8.69 2.85 -12.57
C GLN A 133 9.39 2.16 -11.39
N TYR A 134 9.26 0.84 -11.23
CA TYR A 134 9.64 0.15 -10.01
C TYR A 134 11.08 0.44 -9.57
N ASP A 135 12.02 0.27 -10.50
CA ASP A 135 13.47 0.49 -10.31
C ASP A 135 13.92 1.91 -10.69
N THR A 136 12.98 2.80 -11.04
CA THR A 136 13.38 4.16 -11.41
C THR A 136 13.81 4.88 -10.14
N PRO A 137 15.07 5.36 -10.05
CA PRO A 137 15.47 6.16 -8.91
C PRO A 137 14.58 7.40 -8.90
N PRO A 138 14.00 7.78 -7.75
CA PRO A 138 13.30 9.06 -7.64
C PRO A 138 14.22 10.13 -8.20
N ALA A 139 13.69 10.93 -9.13
CA ALA A 139 14.43 12.06 -9.65
C ALA A 139 14.94 12.86 -8.45
N SER A 140 16.23 13.21 -8.43
CA SER A 140 16.78 14.09 -7.39
C SER A 140 16.01 15.41 -7.49
N LEU A 141 14.95 15.55 -6.71
CA LEU A 141 14.14 16.74 -6.68
C LEU A 141 15.02 17.77 -5.97
N GLY A 142 15.70 18.61 -6.76
CA GLY A 142 16.57 19.69 -6.28
C GLY A 142 15.82 20.77 -5.47
N TYR A 143 14.58 20.52 -5.08
CA TYR A 143 13.70 21.40 -4.30
C TYR A 143 12.72 20.58 -3.43
N ALA A 144 13.18 19.55 -2.73
CA ALA A 144 12.38 18.96 -1.65
C ALA A 144 12.41 19.91 -0.43
N SER A 145 11.36 20.72 -0.28
CA SER A 145 11.14 21.49 0.95
C SER A 145 11.02 20.52 2.13
N TYR A 146 11.74 20.85 3.20
CA TYR A 146 12.09 20.04 4.37
C TYR A 146 10.96 19.38 5.19
N ASP A 147 9.68 19.46 4.83
CA ASP A 147 8.60 19.27 5.82
C ASP A 147 7.49 18.27 5.46
N ASP A 148 7.58 17.54 4.34
CA ASP A 148 6.61 16.48 4.08
C ASP A 148 7.29 15.22 3.60
N THR A 149 7.45 14.29 4.55
CA THR A 149 7.62 12.84 4.38
C THR A 149 7.72 12.40 2.93
N TYR A 150 8.92 11.97 2.54
CA TYR A 150 9.27 11.35 1.28
C TYR A 150 8.36 10.15 0.98
N PHE A 151 7.14 10.45 0.53
CA PHE A 151 6.21 9.51 -0.04
C PHE A 151 6.71 9.27 -1.46
N LEU A 152 7.73 8.43 -1.60
CA LEU A 152 8.17 7.99 -2.92
C LEU A 152 6.94 7.43 -3.63
N PHE A 153 6.76 7.79 -4.90
CA PHE A 153 5.61 7.40 -5.73
C PHE A 153 5.21 5.93 -5.52
N PHE A 154 6.23 5.07 -5.48
CA PHE A 154 6.13 3.64 -5.21
C PHE A 154 5.46 3.31 -3.86
N ASP A 155 5.88 3.93 -2.78
CA ASP A 155 5.30 3.71 -1.44
C ASP A 155 3.88 4.26 -1.34
N GLY A 156 3.59 5.35 -2.05
CA GLY A 156 2.24 5.88 -2.34
C GLY A 156 1.30 4.80 -2.84
N MET A 157 1.72 4.18 -3.93
CA MET A 157 0.97 3.15 -4.60
C MET A 157 0.89 1.84 -3.80
N CYS A 158 1.97 1.45 -3.12
CA CYS A 158 1.95 0.31 -2.21
C CYS A 158 0.97 0.51 -1.05
N ASN A 159 0.83 1.75 -0.55
CA ASN A 159 -0.15 2.08 0.48
C ASN A 159 -1.58 1.90 -0.05
N ILE A 160 -1.87 2.42 -1.25
CA ILE A 160 -3.16 2.27 -1.93
C ILE A 160 -3.51 0.78 -2.13
N LEU A 161 -2.56 0.00 -2.69
CA LEU A 161 -2.73 -1.43 -2.94
C LEU A 161 -2.94 -2.21 -1.63
N GLY A 162 -2.05 -2.03 -0.66
CA GLY A 162 -2.14 -2.72 0.63
C GLY A 162 -3.42 -2.39 1.38
N PHE A 163 -3.88 -1.13 1.32
CA PHE A 163 -5.15 -0.71 1.90
C PHE A 163 -6.34 -1.41 1.21
N GLY A 164 -6.41 -1.38 -0.12
CA GLY A 164 -7.46 -2.04 -0.87
C GLY A 164 -7.52 -3.55 -0.63
N LEU A 165 -6.35 -4.20 -0.60
CA LEU A 165 -6.22 -5.63 -0.32
C LEU A 165 -6.67 -5.98 1.11
N ARG A 166 -6.27 -5.18 2.10
CA ARG A 166 -6.70 -5.36 3.51
C ARG A 166 -8.21 -5.33 3.66
N HIS A 167 -8.85 -4.48 2.88
CA HIS A 167 -10.29 -4.23 2.94
C HIS A 167 -11.12 -5.12 2.01
N GLY A 168 -10.50 -6.10 1.34
CA GLY A 168 -11.22 -7.04 0.49
C GLY A 168 -11.87 -6.38 -0.73
N VAL A 169 -11.28 -5.31 -1.27
CA VAL A 169 -11.82 -4.64 -2.46
C VAL A 169 -11.58 -5.51 -3.70
N GLN A 170 -12.65 -6.06 -4.30
CA GLN A 170 -12.58 -6.98 -5.43
C GLN A 170 -11.70 -6.50 -6.58
N THR A 171 -11.87 -5.23 -6.99
CA THR A 171 -11.10 -4.64 -8.10
C THR A 171 -9.60 -4.68 -7.82
N VAL A 172 -9.19 -4.44 -6.57
CA VAL A 172 -7.77 -4.44 -6.18
C VAL A 172 -7.21 -5.86 -6.23
N TYR A 173 -7.97 -6.85 -5.78
CA TYR A 173 -7.59 -8.25 -5.89
C TYR A 173 -7.46 -8.68 -7.35
N ASN A 174 -8.44 -8.37 -8.20
CA ASN A 174 -8.39 -8.69 -9.62
C ASN A 174 -7.15 -8.11 -10.28
N VAL A 175 -6.90 -6.80 -10.09
CA VAL A 175 -5.70 -6.14 -10.65
C VAL A 175 -4.44 -6.79 -10.12
N PHE A 176 -4.31 -7.00 -8.81
CA PHE A 176 -3.11 -7.60 -8.19
C PHE A 176 -2.74 -8.96 -8.80
N LEU A 177 -3.75 -9.78 -9.11
CA LEU A 177 -3.54 -11.10 -9.71
C LEU A 177 -3.32 -11.04 -11.22
N GLU A 178 -4.09 -10.21 -11.93
CA GLU A 178 -3.99 -10.05 -13.39
C GLU A 178 -2.67 -9.43 -13.82
N THR A 179 -2.11 -8.52 -13.01
CA THR A 179 -0.79 -7.92 -13.24
C THR A 179 0.35 -8.74 -12.63
N GLN A 180 0.06 -9.90 -12.04
CA GLN A 180 1.05 -10.81 -11.45
C GLN A 180 2.02 -10.08 -10.51
N CYS A 181 1.48 -9.26 -9.59
CA CYS A 181 2.31 -8.35 -8.77
C CYS A 181 3.45 -9.07 -8.03
N LEU A 182 3.23 -10.29 -7.52
CA LEU A 182 4.30 -11.03 -6.82
C LEU A 182 5.42 -11.46 -7.77
N ASP A 183 5.10 -11.82 -9.00
CA ASP A 183 6.11 -12.17 -10.00
C ASP A 183 6.95 -10.95 -10.39
N VAL A 184 6.30 -9.78 -10.53
CA VAL A 184 7.01 -8.51 -10.71
C VAL A 184 7.93 -8.23 -9.52
N PHE A 185 7.40 -8.25 -8.29
CA PHE A 185 8.19 -7.95 -7.08
C PHE A 185 9.40 -8.88 -6.92
N ARG A 186 9.30 -10.13 -7.41
CA ARG A 186 10.41 -11.09 -7.40
C ARG A 186 11.58 -10.66 -8.29
N SER A 187 11.28 -9.98 -9.40
CA SER A 187 12.26 -9.57 -10.41
C SER A 187 12.97 -8.25 -10.07
N HIS A 188 12.58 -7.60 -8.97
CA HIS A 188 13.12 -6.31 -8.57
C HIS A 188 13.67 -6.33 -7.14
N HIS A 189 14.36 -5.26 -6.76
CA HIS A 189 14.82 -5.07 -5.40
C HIS A 189 13.63 -4.92 -4.43
N LEU A 190 13.79 -5.45 -3.24
CA LEU A 190 12.74 -5.47 -2.24
C LEU A 190 12.60 -4.08 -1.60
N ARG A 191 11.39 -3.50 -1.65
CA ARG A 191 11.08 -2.16 -1.13
C ARG A 191 10.16 -2.16 0.10
N PRO A 192 10.26 -1.17 1.01
CA PRO A 192 9.49 -1.13 2.26
C PRO A 192 7.98 -1.13 2.07
N GLY A 193 7.48 -0.37 1.09
CA GLY A 193 6.06 -0.33 0.75
C GLY A 193 5.44 -1.71 0.53
N LEU A 194 6.21 -2.69 0.04
CA LEU A 194 5.74 -4.05 -0.19
C LEU A 194 5.23 -4.73 1.10
N VAL A 195 5.78 -4.39 2.27
CA VAL A 195 5.30 -4.93 3.55
C VAL A 195 3.84 -4.57 3.78
N ARG A 196 3.42 -3.35 3.39
CA ARG A 196 2.02 -2.92 3.49
C ARG A 196 1.13 -3.71 2.54
N VAL A 197 1.62 -3.99 1.34
CA VAL A 197 0.93 -4.79 0.32
C VAL A 197 0.71 -6.23 0.82
N ILE A 198 1.77 -6.92 1.25
CA ILE A 198 1.69 -8.31 1.72
C ILE A 198 0.85 -8.42 2.99
N ASN A 199 1.05 -7.55 3.98
CA ASN A 199 0.21 -7.55 5.18
C ASN A 199 -1.26 -7.26 4.85
N GLY A 200 -1.52 -6.36 3.90
CA GLY A 200 -2.88 -6.09 3.41
C GLY A 200 -3.50 -7.32 2.76
N TYR A 201 -2.77 -7.98 1.87
CA TYR A 201 -3.22 -9.18 1.18
C TYR A 201 -3.55 -10.33 2.15
N VAL A 202 -2.64 -10.59 3.10
CA VAL A 202 -2.86 -11.61 4.14
C VAL A 202 -4.06 -11.27 5.02
N ALA A 203 -4.18 -10.01 5.45
CA ALA A 203 -5.28 -9.59 6.31
C ALA A 203 -6.65 -9.70 5.61
N GLY A 204 -6.73 -9.31 4.34
CA GLY A 204 -7.96 -9.43 3.57
C GLY A 204 -8.33 -10.88 3.26
N LEU A 205 -7.38 -11.74 2.92
CA LEU A 205 -7.62 -13.18 2.74
C LEU A 205 -8.06 -13.90 4.02
N ALA A 206 -7.64 -13.41 5.18
CA ALA A 206 -8.07 -13.94 6.47
C ALA A 206 -9.49 -13.49 6.87
N ALA A 207 -10.09 -12.52 6.17
CA ALA A 207 -11.38 -11.96 6.56
C ALA A 207 -12.55 -12.89 6.15
N PRO A 208 -13.46 -13.27 7.07
CA PRO A 208 -14.51 -14.28 6.86
C PRO A 208 -15.63 -13.92 5.86
N HIS A 209 -15.65 -12.70 5.31
CA HIS A 209 -16.77 -12.19 4.48
C HIS A 209 -16.29 -11.41 3.26
N THR A 210 -15.16 -11.78 2.67
CA THR A 210 -14.76 -11.18 1.41
C THR A 210 -15.64 -11.71 0.27
N LEU A 211 -16.01 -10.83 -0.67
CA LEU A 211 -16.69 -11.21 -1.91
C LEU A 211 -15.72 -11.81 -2.95
N ILE A 212 -14.48 -12.01 -2.53
CA ILE A 212 -13.35 -12.40 -3.39
C ILE A 212 -13.31 -13.91 -3.51
N ASP A 213 -12.91 -14.37 -4.70
CA ASP A 213 -12.45 -15.74 -4.93
C ASP A 213 -11.15 -16.00 -4.13
N SER A 214 -11.30 -16.10 -2.82
CA SER A 214 -10.22 -16.23 -1.86
C SER A 214 -9.41 -17.49 -2.12
N GLN A 215 -10.03 -18.53 -2.70
CA GLN A 215 -9.34 -19.77 -3.02
C GLN A 215 -8.29 -19.57 -4.11
N ARG A 216 -8.65 -18.93 -5.22
CA ARG A 216 -7.71 -18.61 -6.30
C ARG A 216 -6.54 -17.75 -5.82
N HIS A 217 -6.83 -16.77 -4.97
CA HIS A 217 -5.80 -15.89 -4.40
C HIS A 217 -4.89 -16.60 -3.39
N LEU A 218 -5.44 -17.50 -2.59
CA LEU A 218 -4.66 -18.34 -1.69
C LEU A 218 -3.79 -19.32 -2.47
N ASP A 219 -4.30 -19.89 -3.57
CA ASP A 219 -3.52 -20.76 -4.47
C ASP A 219 -2.34 -20.00 -5.06
N TYR A 220 -2.57 -18.80 -5.61
CA TYR A 220 -1.50 -17.92 -6.11
C TYR A 220 -0.45 -17.59 -5.03
N LEU A 221 -0.89 -17.21 -3.83
CA LEU A 221 0.01 -16.86 -2.73
C LEU A 221 0.83 -18.06 -2.21
N HIS A 222 0.28 -19.27 -2.27
CA HIS A 222 0.95 -20.50 -1.80
C HIS A 222 1.69 -21.26 -2.90
N GLU A 223 1.78 -20.70 -4.12
CA GLU A 223 2.81 -21.14 -5.05
C GLU A 223 4.19 -20.97 -4.39
N PRO A 224 5.11 -21.96 -4.46
CA PRO A 224 6.32 -21.96 -3.64
C PRO A 224 7.16 -20.70 -3.72
N GLU A 225 7.29 -20.11 -4.92
CA GLU A 225 8.07 -18.90 -5.13
C GLU A 225 7.37 -17.63 -4.62
N ASN A 226 6.03 -17.59 -4.68
CA ASN A 226 5.23 -16.49 -4.15
C ASN A 226 5.23 -16.49 -2.63
N LEU A 227 5.11 -17.67 -2.02
CA LEU A 227 5.14 -17.83 -0.57
C LEU A 227 6.50 -17.43 -0.01
N PHE A 228 7.58 -17.91 -0.64
CA PHE A 228 8.94 -17.55 -0.29
C PHE A 228 9.16 -16.04 -0.37
N LEU A 229 8.78 -15.42 -1.50
CA LEU A 229 8.88 -13.97 -1.67
C LEU A 229 8.09 -13.19 -0.61
N ALA A 230 6.85 -13.61 -0.31
CA ALA A 230 6.04 -12.96 0.72
C ALA A 230 6.71 -13.04 2.10
N CYS A 231 7.32 -14.17 2.45
CA CYS A 231 8.12 -14.30 3.66
C CYS A 231 9.36 -13.39 3.65
N CYS A 232 10.09 -13.32 2.53
CA CYS A 232 11.24 -12.42 2.39
C CYS A 232 10.82 -10.96 2.57
N ILE A 233 9.75 -10.51 1.90
CA ILE A 233 9.21 -9.15 2.06
C ILE A 233 8.88 -8.88 3.53
N LEU A 234 8.17 -9.78 4.22
CA LEU A 234 7.78 -9.60 5.62
C LEU A 234 8.96 -9.61 6.61
N ALA A 235 10.04 -10.33 6.30
CA ALA A 235 11.22 -10.42 7.16
C ALA A 235 12.21 -9.26 6.92
N ILE A 236 12.40 -8.85 5.67
CA ILE A 236 13.53 -8.00 5.25
C ILE A 236 13.10 -6.53 5.15
N ASN A 237 11.91 -6.22 4.64
CA ASN A 237 11.61 -4.87 4.16
C ASN A 237 11.11 -3.87 5.20
N GLY A 238 11.08 -4.21 6.48
CA GLY A 238 10.79 -3.21 7.52
C GLY A 238 11.98 -2.34 7.93
N TRP A 239 13.15 -2.48 7.30
CA TRP A 239 14.35 -1.71 7.67
C TRP A 239 14.26 -0.21 7.37
N GLN A 240 13.28 0.23 6.58
CA GLN A 240 13.16 1.63 6.16
C GLN A 240 11.76 2.22 6.41
N ASP A 241 10.99 1.74 7.40
CA ASP A 241 9.81 2.51 7.85
C ASP A 241 10.33 3.77 8.54
N PHE A 242 10.62 4.80 7.75
CA PHE A 242 10.97 6.13 8.22
C PHE A 242 9.74 6.72 8.92
N ARG A 243 9.59 6.39 10.20
CA ARG A 243 8.76 7.19 11.08
C ARG A 243 9.64 8.33 11.54
N CYS A 244 9.53 9.47 10.85
CA CYS A 244 9.84 10.73 11.48
C CYS A 244 8.89 10.87 12.66
N LEU A 245 9.39 10.67 13.87
CA LEU A 245 8.69 11.15 15.04
C LEU A 245 8.57 12.68 14.92
N ALA A 246 7.54 13.25 15.53
CA ALA A 246 7.28 14.70 15.51
C ALA A 246 8.43 15.56 16.11
N ASN A 247 9.45 14.93 16.70
CA ASN A 247 10.66 15.54 17.23
C ASN A 247 11.90 15.37 16.32
N GLY A 248 11.75 14.81 15.11
CA GLY A 248 12.85 14.58 14.17
C GLY A 248 13.72 13.35 14.48
N GLU A 249 13.36 12.52 15.48
CA GLU A 249 14.07 11.27 15.73
C GLU A 249 13.58 10.19 14.75
N ILE A 250 14.53 9.62 14.00
CA ILE A 250 14.30 8.48 13.10
C ILE A 250 14.41 7.20 13.92
N LEU A 251 13.27 6.57 14.26
CA LEU A 251 13.28 5.21 14.81
C LEU A 251 13.47 4.21 13.68
N GLN A 252 14.73 3.93 13.34
CA GLN A 252 15.07 2.75 12.56
C GLN A 252 14.86 1.52 13.43
N THR A 253 13.83 0.73 13.11
CA THR A 253 13.80 -0.75 13.20
C THR A 253 12.35 -1.21 13.19
N GLN A 254 11.99 -2.05 12.22
CA GLN A 254 10.84 -2.92 12.40
C GLN A 254 11.04 -3.74 13.67
N LEU A 255 10.14 -3.61 14.63
CA LEU A 255 10.25 -4.35 15.87
C LEU A 255 10.19 -5.85 15.55
N PRO A 256 11.03 -6.71 16.14
CA PRO A 256 10.97 -8.16 15.95
C PRO A 256 9.55 -8.75 16.07
N GLY A 257 8.71 -8.14 16.92
CA GLY A 257 7.31 -8.52 17.09
C GLY A 257 6.42 -8.29 15.85
N GLU A 258 6.74 -7.34 14.96
CA GLU A 258 5.99 -7.11 13.72
C GLU A 258 6.31 -8.17 12.66
N ILE A 259 7.59 -8.55 12.52
CA ILE A 259 8.01 -9.66 11.65
C ILE A 259 7.28 -10.93 12.06
N CYS A 260 7.40 -11.31 13.34
CA CYS A 260 6.75 -12.52 13.85
C CYS A 260 5.22 -12.47 13.69
N ARG A 261 4.60 -11.30 13.82
CA ARG A 261 3.16 -11.13 13.61
C ARG A 261 2.77 -11.35 12.15
N GLY A 262 3.49 -10.75 11.21
CA GLY A 262 3.24 -10.90 9.76
C GLY A 262 3.42 -12.34 9.32
N ILE A 263 4.54 -12.96 9.68
CA ILE A 263 4.86 -14.36 9.35
C ILE A 263 3.81 -15.31 9.92
N ARG A 264 3.41 -15.13 11.19
CA ARG A 264 2.36 -15.93 11.80
C ARG A 264 0.99 -15.72 11.15
N ALA A 265 0.67 -14.50 10.73
CA ALA A 265 -0.59 -14.22 10.04
C ALA A 265 -0.64 -14.95 8.68
N LEU A 266 0.47 -14.92 7.92
CA LEU A 266 0.61 -15.64 6.66
C LEU A 266 0.48 -17.16 6.86
N ALA A 267 1.19 -17.73 7.84
CA ALA A 267 1.14 -19.16 8.17
C ALA A 267 -0.26 -19.66 8.57
N ARG A 268 -1.10 -18.78 9.13
CA ARG A 268 -2.47 -19.12 9.51
C ARG A 268 -3.43 -19.25 8.34
N LEU A 269 -3.12 -18.70 7.16
CA LEU A 269 -4.01 -18.80 6.00
C LEU A 269 -4.17 -20.26 5.55
N ARG A 270 -3.06 -21.01 5.45
CA ARG A 270 -3.06 -22.45 5.15
C ARG A 270 -1.99 -23.20 5.94
N PRO A 271 -2.23 -23.51 7.23
CA PRO A 271 -1.25 -24.14 8.10
C PRO A 271 -0.93 -25.61 7.74
N SER A 272 -1.61 -26.20 6.77
CA SER A 272 -1.38 -27.57 6.30
C SER A 272 -0.83 -27.64 4.87
N ASP A 273 -0.51 -26.50 4.27
CA ASP A 273 0.03 -26.46 2.91
C ASP A 273 1.47 -26.98 2.86
N PRO A 274 1.81 -27.92 1.95
CA PRO A 274 3.16 -28.48 1.87
C PRO A 274 4.21 -27.47 1.37
N SER A 275 3.81 -26.39 0.72
CA SER A 275 4.73 -25.32 0.27
C SER A 275 5.55 -24.71 1.42
N TRP A 276 5.05 -24.79 2.65
CA TRP A 276 5.76 -24.30 3.84
C TRP A 276 7.07 -25.02 4.12
N ASP A 277 7.20 -26.31 3.77
CA ASP A 277 8.46 -27.04 3.98
C ASP A 277 9.54 -26.52 3.02
N GLN A 278 9.18 -26.30 1.76
CA GLN A 278 10.07 -25.70 0.76
C GLN A 278 10.42 -24.24 1.10
N CYS A 279 9.42 -23.43 1.48
CA CYS A 279 9.63 -22.04 1.87
C CYS A 279 10.60 -21.94 3.07
N ARG A 280 10.42 -22.76 4.11
CA ARG A 280 11.31 -22.77 5.27
C ARG A 280 12.73 -23.21 4.92
N GLN A 281 12.89 -24.19 4.02
CA GLN A 281 14.21 -24.60 3.57
C GLN A 281 14.93 -23.45 2.85
N LYS A 282 14.27 -22.81 1.88
CA LYS A 282 14.85 -21.66 1.16
C LYS A 282 15.23 -20.50 2.09
N LEU A 283 14.40 -20.19 3.08
CA LEU A 283 14.72 -19.15 4.07
C LEU A 283 15.95 -19.51 4.95
N ARG A 284 16.23 -20.80 5.16
CA ARG A 284 17.49 -21.23 5.82
C ARG A 284 18.66 -21.13 4.87
N ASP A 285 18.49 -21.54 3.61
CA ASP A 285 19.54 -21.47 2.59
C ASP A 285 20.00 -20.01 2.37
N LEU A 286 19.08 -19.03 2.45
CA LEU A 286 19.40 -17.60 2.44
C LEU A 286 20.29 -17.15 3.61
N GLN A 287 20.21 -17.79 4.79
CA GLN A 287 21.06 -17.43 5.93
C GLN A 287 22.51 -17.87 5.73
N ASP A 288 22.72 -18.98 5.00
CA ASP A 288 24.00 -19.64 4.81
C ASP A 288 24.86 -19.05 3.67
N ASP A 289 24.56 -17.83 3.21
CA ASP A 289 25.29 -17.10 2.15
C ASP A 289 25.38 -17.79 0.79
N ARG A 290 24.49 -18.75 0.52
CA ARG A 290 24.57 -19.55 -0.72
C ARG A 290 23.95 -18.88 -1.94
N GLU A 291 23.30 -17.73 -1.79
CA GLU A 291 22.50 -17.11 -2.85
C GLU A 291 22.94 -15.68 -3.16
N GLU A 292 22.93 -15.33 -4.46
CA GLU A 292 23.09 -13.96 -5.00
C GLU A 292 21.97 -12.98 -4.56
N PHE A 293 21.05 -13.43 -3.71
CA PHE A 293 19.85 -12.70 -3.32
C PHE A 293 20.18 -11.32 -2.77
N PHE A 294 21.07 -11.23 -1.76
CA PHE A 294 21.43 -9.97 -1.11
C PHE A 294 22.25 -9.04 -2.02
N VAL A 295 22.98 -9.58 -2.99
CA VAL A 295 23.75 -8.79 -3.97
C VAL A 295 22.82 -8.01 -4.90
N LYS A 296 21.61 -8.53 -5.15
CA LYS A 296 20.58 -7.87 -5.96
C LYS A 296 19.71 -6.90 -5.15
N GLN A 297 19.88 -6.86 -3.83
CA GLN A 297 19.10 -5.97 -2.98
C GLN A 297 19.80 -4.62 -2.82
N GLN A 298 18.99 -3.58 -2.76
CA GLN A 298 19.43 -2.21 -2.56
C GLN A 298 18.64 -1.58 -1.43
N LYS A 299 19.27 -0.64 -0.74
CA LYS A 299 18.69 0.15 0.33
C LYS A 299 18.62 1.60 -0.10
N TRP A 300 17.54 2.26 0.27
CA TRP A 300 17.37 3.68 0.04
C TRP A 300 18.05 4.47 1.16
N GLU A 301 19.10 5.22 0.83
CA GLU A 301 19.79 6.13 1.76
C GLU A 301 19.81 7.55 1.19
N TRP A 302 19.17 8.49 1.92
CA TRP A 302 19.24 9.96 1.80
C TRP A 302 19.08 10.64 0.44
N ASP A 303 18.92 9.90 -0.67
CA ASP A 303 18.48 10.30 -2.02
C ASP A 303 18.98 9.30 -3.10
N GLU A 304 19.67 8.22 -2.74
CA GLU A 304 20.20 7.22 -3.67
C GLU A 304 19.86 5.76 -3.27
N LEU A 305 19.81 4.88 -4.27
CA LEU A 305 19.83 3.43 -4.09
C LEU A 305 21.28 3.01 -3.87
N GLU A 306 21.61 2.58 -2.66
CA GLU A 306 22.90 2.01 -2.34
C GLU A 306 22.80 0.49 -2.26
N ASP A 307 23.85 -0.21 -2.68
CA ASP A 307 23.99 -1.65 -2.43
C ASP A 307 24.05 -1.91 -0.92
N LEU A 308 23.53 -3.06 -0.48
CA LEU A 308 23.50 -3.37 0.95
C LEU A 308 24.91 -3.44 1.56
N LYS A 309 25.12 -2.70 2.65
CA LYS A 309 26.34 -2.78 3.45
C LYS A 309 26.36 -4.12 4.23
N PRO A 310 27.53 -4.64 4.62
CA PRO A 310 27.63 -5.89 5.38
C PRO A 310 26.76 -5.93 6.64
N GLU A 311 26.60 -4.78 7.31
CA GLU A 311 25.75 -4.61 8.49
C GLU A 311 24.26 -4.77 8.16
N ASP A 312 23.80 -4.22 7.03
CA ASP A 312 22.43 -4.37 6.56
C ASP A 312 22.13 -5.83 6.18
N ILE A 313 23.08 -6.49 5.49
CA ILE A 313 22.97 -7.92 5.14
C ILE A 313 22.88 -8.77 6.41
N LYS A 314 23.70 -8.46 7.43
CA LYS A 314 23.66 -9.16 8.72
C LYS A 314 22.31 -8.99 9.40
N GLN A 315 21.79 -7.76 9.46
CA GLN A 315 20.47 -7.48 10.00
C GLN A 315 19.37 -8.25 9.24
N ALA A 316 19.53 -8.40 7.93
CA ALA A 316 18.63 -9.20 7.11
C ALA A 316 18.56 -10.64 7.53
N LYS A 317 19.72 -11.26 7.67
CA LYS A 317 19.83 -12.66 8.07
C LYS A 317 19.29 -12.86 9.48
N ASP A 318 19.55 -11.93 10.39
CA ASP A 318 18.98 -11.96 11.73
C ASP A 318 17.44 -11.92 11.70
N ASN A 319 16.84 -11.10 10.83
CA ASN A 319 15.40 -11.05 10.64
C ASN A 319 14.83 -12.32 9.99
N ILE A 320 15.51 -12.86 8.98
CA ILE A 320 15.12 -14.12 8.35
C ILE A 320 15.19 -15.27 9.36
N ARG A 321 16.21 -15.30 10.22
CA ARG A 321 16.32 -16.26 11.32
C ARG A 321 15.12 -16.15 12.25
N LEU A 322 14.74 -14.94 12.65
CA LEU A 322 13.53 -14.71 13.47
C LEU A 322 12.25 -15.22 12.77
N ALA A 323 12.11 -14.99 11.46
CA ALA A 323 10.99 -15.50 10.69
C ALA A 323 10.95 -17.04 10.64
N VAL A 324 12.10 -17.70 10.45
CA VAL A 324 12.20 -19.16 10.46
C VAL A 324 11.88 -19.73 11.84
N GLU A 325 12.43 -19.16 12.91
CA GLU A 325 12.13 -19.55 14.29
C GLU A 325 10.63 -19.43 14.60
N GLU A 326 9.99 -18.35 14.14
CA GLU A 326 8.56 -18.16 14.27
C GLU A 326 7.75 -19.24 13.55
N LEU A 327 8.11 -19.57 12.30
CA LEU A 327 7.46 -20.62 11.53
C LEU A 327 7.63 -21.99 12.20
N ASP A 328 8.86 -22.32 12.64
CA ASP A 328 9.15 -23.59 13.29
C ASP A 328 8.36 -23.76 14.59
N ARG A 329 8.28 -22.69 15.39
CA ARG A 329 7.42 -22.66 16.57
C ARG A 329 5.95 -22.87 16.20
N PHE A 330 5.44 -22.10 15.25
CA PHE A 330 4.05 -22.19 14.81
C PHE A 330 3.67 -23.60 14.34
N PHE A 331 4.49 -24.24 13.50
CA PHE A 331 4.20 -25.58 12.98
C PHE A 331 4.40 -26.68 14.03
N SER A 332 5.30 -26.50 15.00
CA SER A 332 5.43 -27.42 16.14
C SER A 332 4.18 -27.37 17.02
N ASP A 333 3.71 -26.17 17.35
CA ASP A 333 2.47 -25.96 18.12
C ASP A 333 1.24 -26.49 17.36
N TRP A 334 1.18 -26.28 16.04
CA TRP A 334 0.12 -26.78 15.18
C TRP A 334 0.06 -28.31 15.16
N LYS A 335 1.21 -28.98 15.00
CA LYS A 335 1.30 -30.46 15.03
C LYS A 335 0.84 -31.02 16.37
N ASN A 336 1.31 -30.45 17.47
CA ASN A 336 0.91 -30.84 18.83
C ASN A 336 -0.59 -30.67 19.06
N THR A 337 -1.14 -29.56 18.56
CA THR A 337 -2.57 -29.26 18.63
C THR A 337 -3.37 -30.28 17.81
N LYS A 338 -3.04 -30.49 16.53
CA LYS A 338 -3.70 -31.47 15.65
C LYS A 338 -3.71 -32.89 16.22
N LEU A 339 -2.60 -33.32 16.84
CA LEU A 339 -2.51 -34.61 17.52
C LEU A 339 -3.48 -34.73 18.70
N ARG A 340 -3.62 -33.67 19.52
CA ARG A 340 -4.61 -33.64 20.61
C ARG A 340 -6.05 -33.70 20.10
N PHE A 341 -6.36 -32.99 19.01
CA PHE A 341 -7.67 -33.03 18.36
C PHE A 341 -8.03 -34.44 17.88
N LEU A 342 -7.06 -35.17 17.30
CA LEU A 342 -7.26 -36.55 16.85
C LEU A 342 -7.43 -37.54 18.00
N MET A 343 -6.84 -37.27 19.17
CA MET A 343 -6.95 -38.13 20.36
C MET A 343 -8.23 -37.89 21.18
N HIS A 344 -8.83 -36.70 21.14
CA HIS A 344 -10.02 -36.36 21.95
C HIS A 344 -11.14 -35.63 21.16
N PRO A 345 -11.81 -36.28 20.19
CA PRO A 345 -12.73 -35.61 19.25
C PRO A 345 -13.93 -34.89 19.90
N ARG A 346 -14.37 -35.33 21.09
CA ARG A 346 -15.58 -34.84 21.77
C ARG A 346 -15.39 -33.52 22.53
N GLU A 347 -14.16 -33.14 22.87
CA GLU A 347 -13.88 -31.91 23.63
C GLU A 347 -13.45 -30.74 22.74
N SER A 348 -13.10 -31.01 21.48
CA SER A 348 -12.35 -30.06 20.66
C SER A 348 -13.21 -29.15 19.75
N ILE A 349 -14.49 -29.44 19.59
CA ILE A 349 -15.41 -28.64 18.76
C ILE A 349 -15.52 -27.19 19.29
N SER A 350 -15.34 -26.94 20.59
CA SER A 350 -15.39 -25.57 21.15
C SER A 350 -14.14 -24.72 20.88
N ILE A 351 -13.00 -25.34 20.53
CA ILE A 351 -11.72 -24.65 20.32
C ILE A 351 -11.61 -24.14 18.88
N MET A 352 -12.14 -24.88 17.90
CA MET A 352 -12.08 -24.51 16.48
C MET A 352 -12.80 -23.19 16.16
N TRP A 353 -13.85 -22.85 16.93
CA TRP A 353 -14.58 -21.59 16.80
C TRP A 353 -13.99 -20.42 17.61
N ARG A 354 -13.07 -20.67 18.55
CA ARG A 354 -12.43 -19.61 19.34
C ARG A 354 -11.22 -18.97 18.67
N PHE A 355 -10.61 -19.64 17.68
CA PHE A 355 -9.45 -19.14 16.96
C PHE A 355 -9.75 -18.00 15.95
N PRO A 356 -10.87 -18.01 15.20
CA PRO A 356 -11.20 -16.92 14.29
C PRO A 356 -11.58 -15.61 15.01
N SER A 357 -12.27 -15.68 16.15
CA SER A 357 -12.83 -14.49 16.81
C SER A 357 -11.78 -13.57 17.46
N ARG A 358 -10.60 -14.09 17.82
CA ARG A 358 -9.48 -13.28 18.36
C ARG A 358 -8.69 -12.51 17.28
N ILE A 359 -8.95 -12.77 16.01
CA ILE A 359 -8.29 -12.12 14.87
C ILE A 359 -8.71 -10.65 14.77
N TYR A 360 -9.98 -10.35 15.09
CA TYR A 360 -10.53 -8.99 14.98
C TYR A 360 -10.12 -8.03 16.11
N GLN A 361 -9.75 -8.54 17.30
CA GLN A 361 -9.35 -7.67 18.41
C GLN A 361 -7.89 -7.20 18.30
N ASN A 362 -7.03 -7.93 17.58
CA ASN A 362 -5.59 -7.64 17.52
C ASN A 362 -5.17 -6.74 16.33
N PHE A 363 -6.10 -6.38 15.45
CA PHE A 363 -5.89 -5.43 14.36
C PHE A 363 -6.75 -4.16 14.46
N ARG A 364 -7.48 -3.96 15.58
CA ARG A 364 -8.09 -2.66 15.88
C ARG A 364 -7.04 -1.71 16.43
N TYR A 365 -6.87 -0.56 15.79
CA TYR A 365 -6.24 0.61 16.38
C TYR A 365 -6.98 1.04 17.67
N PRO A 366 -6.33 1.78 18.58
CA PRO A 366 -6.95 2.26 19.80
C PRO A 366 -8.17 3.12 19.42
N GLN A 367 -9.35 2.77 19.91
CA GLN A 367 -10.47 3.70 19.89
C GLN A 367 -10.04 4.97 20.65
N ARG A 368 -10.08 6.12 19.97
CA ARG A 368 -10.11 7.42 20.65
C ARG A 368 -11.26 7.34 21.66
N ARG A 369 -10.96 7.57 22.93
CA ARG A 369 -11.98 7.84 23.94
C ARG A 369 -12.63 9.17 23.56
N GLU A 370 -13.87 9.12 23.11
CA GLU A 370 -14.76 10.27 23.21
C GLU A 370 -15.13 10.43 24.69
N GLY A 371 -14.71 11.57 25.23
CA GLY A 371 -15.05 12.15 26.53
C GLY A 371 -14.37 13.53 26.50
N ASP A 372 -15.02 14.66 26.74
CA ASP A 372 -16.23 14.88 27.54
C ASP A 372 -17.04 16.06 26.96
N GLU A 373 -18.36 15.88 26.83
CA GLU A 373 -19.31 16.98 26.85
C GLU A 373 -19.40 17.49 28.29
N GLU A 374 -18.70 18.58 28.60
CA GLU A 374 -19.03 19.38 29.78
C GLU A 374 -20.12 20.41 29.42
N ASN A 375 -21.31 20.13 29.96
CA ASN A 375 -22.34 21.11 30.25
C ASN A 375 -21.74 22.32 30.98
N VAL A 376 -21.89 23.52 30.40
CA VAL A 376 -22.03 24.74 31.20
C VAL A 376 -23.20 25.55 30.64
N SER A 377 -24.36 25.31 31.26
CA SER A 377 -25.42 26.30 31.38
C SER A 377 -25.06 27.28 32.51
N SER A 378 -24.80 28.53 32.17
CA SER A 378 -25.01 29.75 32.99
C SER A 378 -24.87 30.97 32.09
#